data_AF-A0A0T6ATI6-F1
#
_entry.id   AF-A0A0T6ATI6-F1
#
_cell.length_a   1.000
_cell.length_b   1.000
_cell.length_c   1.000
_cell.angle_alpha   90.00
_cell.angle_beta   90.00
_cell.angle_gamma   90.00
#
_symmetry.space_group_name_H-M   'P 1'
#
loop_
_entity.id
_entity.type
_entity.pdbx_description
1 polymer ?
#
loop_
_entity_poly.entity_id
_entity_poly.type
_entity_poly.pdbx_seq_one_letter_code
_entity_poly.pdbx_strand_id
1 'polypeptide(L)'
;MKDDIPKSDVNKEYYIQNMEKELSKSDAGALIGNKINEPNELLMRLARTAPYYKRNRPHVCSFWVKGECRRGEECPYRHEKPTDPDDPLADQNIKDRYYGINDPVADKLLKRAAAMPALPPPEDRTITTLYIGNIGILTEQDLRDHFYQYGEIRSLSIVPKQQCAFVQYTTRAAAETAAEKTFNKLILGGRRLTIKWGRSQGRIGTGIVNPNAEVYEPVPGLPGALPELSNNFFNLEPGHIPLPNMPPPPSLLVPPMFPPPPMPPFFFNPPQLPAFSPADMAARTIQPVTTTVASVNEPAASSTKPTVHYPSQDPSRLGATQLHADCQ
;
A
#
# COMPACT_ATOMS: atom_id res chain seq x y z
N MET A 1 15.55 -22.93 6.46
CA MET A 1 16.94 -23.10 6.02
C MET A 1 17.38 -21.76 5.52
N LYS A 2 18.31 -21.17 6.24
CA LYS A 2 18.94 -19.89 5.92
C LYS A 2 20.10 -20.23 4.98
N ASP A 3 20.22 -19.51 3.87
CA ASP A 3 21.39 -19.65 3.02
C ASP A 3 22.53 -18.89 3.71
N ASP A 4 23.23 -19.59 4.59
CA ASP A 4 24.28 -19.01 5.42
C ASP A 4 25.58 -18.87 4.62
N ILE A 5 25.62 -17.87 3.72
CA ILE A 5 26.81 -17.55 2.93
C ILE A 5 27.88 -16.93 3.85
N PRO A 6 29.12 -17.46 3.88
CA PRO A 6 30.16 -16.93 4.73
C PRO A 6 30.58 -15.50 4.35
N LYS A 7 30.90 -14.72 5.38
CA LYS A 7 31.25 -13.28 5.28
C LYS A 7 32.74 -12.98 5.47
N SER A 8 33.48 -13.86 6.13
CA SER A 8 34.94 -13.72 6.26
C SER A 8 35.63 -13.99 4.94
N ASP A 9 36.74 -13.30 4.68
CA ASP A 9 37.38 -13.29 3.36
C ASP A 9 37.75 -14.70 2.88
N VAL A 10 38.51 -15.45 3.69
CA VAL A 10 38.96 -16.82 3.34
C VAL A 10 37.79 -17.79 3.17
N ASN A 11 36.80 -17.76 4.08
CA ASN A 11 35.68 -18.69 4.02
C ASN A 11 34.76 -18.37 2.85
N LYS A 12 34.63 -17.09 2.50
CA LYS A 12 33.88 -16.63 1.34
C LYS A 12 34.52 -17.15 0.05
N GLU A 13 35.82 -17.00 -0.12
CA GLU A 13 36.54 -17.50 -1.29
C GLU A 13 36.44 -19.02 -1.42
N TYR A 14 36.66 -19.74 -0.32
CA TYR A 14 36.51 -21.20 -0.28
C TYR A 14 35.09 -21.65 -0.69
N TYR A 15 34.07 -20.98 -0.15
CA TYR A 15 32.68 -21.26 -0.48
C TYR A 15 32.39 -20.99 -1.96
N ILE A 16 32.84 -19.85 -2.49
CA ILE A 16 32.68 -19.52 -3.91
C ILE A 16 33.35 -20.57 -4.80
N GLN A 17 34.57 -20.99 -4.48
CA GLN A 17 35.29 -22.00 -5.24
C GLN A 17 34.55 -23.35 -5.26
N ASN A 18 33.98 -23.77 -4.13
CA ASN A 18 33.20 -25.00 -4.07
C ASN A 18 31.89 -24.89 -4.85
N MET A 19 31.17 -23.77 -4.72
CA MET A 19 29.93 -23.52 -5.47
C MET A 19 30.18 -23.42 -6.98
N GLU A 20 31.27 -22.79 -7.42
CA GLU A 20 31.67 -22.72 -8.83
C GLU A 20 32.01 -24.11 -9.39
N LYS A 21 32.70 -24.94 -8.60
CA LYS A 21 32.97 -26.33 -8.96
C LYS A 21 31.69 -27.16 -9.08
N GLU A 22 30.70 -26.92 -8.22
CA GLU A 22 29.38 -27.56 -8.33
C GLU A 22 28.62 -27.05 -9.56
N LEU A 23 28.64 -25.74 -9.81
CA LEU A 23 28.00 -25.12 -10.98
C LEU A 23 28.62 -25.60 -12.29
N SER A 24 29.93 -25.79 -12.34
CA SER A 24 30.64 -26.34 -13.52
C SER A 24 30.28 -27.80 -13.82
N LYS A 25 29.77 -28.54 -12.82
CA LYS A 25 29.30 -29.92 -12.97
C LYS A 25 27.82 -29.99 -13.33
N SER A 26 27.04 -28.99 -12.94
CA SER A 26 25.62 -28.89 -13.28
C SER A 26 25.41 -28.30 -14.68
N ASP A 27 24.27 -28.60 -15.30
CA ASP A 27 23.91 -28.04 -16.60
C ASP A 27 23.68 -26.52 -16.52
N ALA A 28 24.02 -25.81 -17.60
CA ALA A 28 23.97 -24.36 -17.70
C ALA A 28 22.51 -23.87 -17.72
N GLY A 29 21.91 -23.78 -16.55
CA GLY A 29 20.51 -23.37 -16.37
C GLY A 29 19.84 -23.97 -15.14
N ALA A 30 20.44 -24.99 -14.52
CA ALA A 30 19.96 -25.53 -13.27
C ALA A 30 20.32 -24.57 -12.11
N LEU A 31 19.32 -23.94 -11.51
CA LEU A 31 19.52 -23.15 -10.29
C LEU A 31 19.83 -24.11 -9.13
N ILE A 32 21.01 -23.95 -8.53
CA ILE A 32 21.43 -24.73 -7.36
C ILE A 32 20.69 -24.16 -6.14
N GLY A 33 19.49 -24.70 -5.87
CA GLY A 33 18.65 -24.27 -4.75
C GLY A 33 17.24 -24.87 -4.78
N ASN A 34 16.97 -25.83 -3.90
CA ASN A 34 15.74 -26.64 -3.88
C ASN A 34 14.44 -25.89 -3.49
N LYS A 35 14.45 -24.57 -3.29
CA LYS A 35 13.31 -23.82 -2.71
C LYS A 35 12.64 -22.80 -3.62
N ILE A 36 13.09 -22.67 -4.86
CA ILE A 36 12.51 -21.69 -5.81
C ILE A 36 11.11 -22.11 -6.29
N ASN A 37 10.72 -23.37 -6.10
CA ASN A 37 9.49 -23.92 -6.67
C ASN A 37 8.19 -23.53 -5.94
N GLU A 38 8.23 -22.96 -4.73
CA GLU A 38 7.02 -22.52 -4.02
C GLU A 38 6.85 -20.99 -4.11
N PRO A 39 5.87 -20.50 -4.89
CA PRO A 39 5.64 -19.07 -5.04
C PRO A 39 5.14 -18.48 -3.71
N ASN A 40 5.96 -17.63 -3.08
CA ASN A 40 5.55 -16.95 -1.87
C ASN A 40 4.47 -15.89 -2.19
N GLU A 41 3.25 -16.11 -1.69
CA GLU A 41 2.09 -15.25 -1.92
C GLU A 41 2.31 -13.79 -1.47
N LEU A 42 3.09 -13.58 -0.40
CA LEU A 42 3.43 -12.24 0.08
C LEU A 42 4.30 -11.49 -0.92
N LEU A 43 5.31 -12.18 -1.46
CA LEU A 43 6.23 -11.61 -2.44
C LEU A 43 5.52 -11.30 -3.76
N MET A 44 4.59 -12.17 -4.19
CA MET A 44 3.74 -11.92 -5.37
C MET A 44 2.89 -10.65 -5.22
N ARG A 45 2.36 -10.38 -4.02
CA ARG A 45 1.56 -9.18 -3.75
C ARG A 45 2.39 -7.90 -3.71
N LEU A 46 3.66 -8.00 -3.27
CA LEU A 46 4.59 -6.87 -3.24
C LEU A 46 5.33 -6.65 -4.57
N ALA A 47 5.31 -7.64 -5.46
CA ALA A 47 6.01 -7.60 -6.73
C ALA A 47 5.54 -6.41 -7.58
N ARG A 48 6.49 -5.75 -8.23
CA ARG A 48 6.19 -4.66 -9.17
C ARG A 48 5.68 -5.26 -10.47
N THR A 49 4.59 -4.70 -10.98
CA THR A 49 4.01 -5.09 -12.28
C THR A 49 4.65 -4.38 -13.46
N ALA A 50 5.28 -3.22 -13.23
CA ALA A 50 5.93 -2.41 -14.26
C ALA A 50 7.43 -2.25 -14.00
N PRO A 51 8.26 -2.16 -15.08
CA PRO A 51 9.70 -1.95 -14.96
C PRO A 51 10.03 -0.60 -14.31
N TYR A 52 11.08 -0.59 -13.48
CA TYR A 52 11.52 0.60 -12.74
C TYR A 52 12.70 1.31 -13.43
N TYR A 53 12.42 2.01 -14.53
CA TYR A 53 13.46 2.71 -15.32
C TYR A 53 14.17 3.85 -14.58
N LYS A 54 13.64 4.31 -13.44
CA LYS A 54 14.33 5.32 -12.61
C LYS A 54 15.67 4.82 -12.05
N ARG A 55 15.88 3.50 -11.97
CA ARG A 55 17.18 2.89 -11.58
C ARG A 55 18.27 3.15 -12.63
N ASN A 56 17.91 3.22 -13.91
CA ASN A 56 18.87 3.32 -15.02
C ASN A 56 19.27 4.78 -15.30
N ARG A 57 18.82 5.71 -14.46
CA ARG A 57 19.12 7.13 -14.61
C ARG A 57 20.58 7.41 -14.25
N PRO A 58 21.24 8.37 -14.92
CA PRO A 58 22.58 8.80 -14.52
C PRO A 58 22.64 9.25 -13.06
N HIS A 59 23.82 9.21 -12.47
CA HIS A 59 24.03 9.80 -11.15
C HIS A 59 23.87 11.33 -11.18
N VAL A 60 23.67 11.91 -10.01
CA VAL A 60 23.61 13.37 -9.84
C VAL A 60 25.00 13.96 -10.08
N CYS A 61 25.06 15.08 -10.79
CA CYS A 61 26.32 15.77 -11.07
C CYS A 61 26.87 16.39 -9.78
N SER A 62 27.99 15.88 -9.27
CA SER A 62 28.66 16.43 -8.09
C SER A 62 29.09 17.89 -8.24
N PHE A 63 29.50 18.31 -9.45
CA PHE A 63 29.86 19.70 -9.75
C PHE A 63 28.65 20.64 -9.77
N TRP A 64 27.48 20.14 -10.17
CA TRP A 64 26.25 20.95 -10.15
C TRP A 64 25.76 21.20 -8.73
N VAL A 65 25.83 20.18 -7.86
CA VAL A 65 25.50 20.31 -6.43
C VAL A 65 26.40 21.35 -5.74
N LYS A 66 27.65 21.50 -6.20
CA LYS A 66 28.60 22.52 -5.72
C LYS A 66 28.41 23.91 -6.38
N GLY A 67 27.64 24.00 -7.46
CA GLY A 67 27.44 25.24 -8.21
C GLY A 67 28.50 25.55 -9.27
N GLU A 68 29.39 24.60 -9.59
CA GLU A 68 30.55 24.79 -10.47
C GLU A 68 30.44 24.02 -11.80
N CYS A 69 29.26 23.49 -12.14
CA CYS A 69 29.09 22.74 -13.38
C CYS A 69 29.12 23.67 -14.60
N ARG A 70 30.23 23.66 -15.34
CA ARG A 70 30.39 24.44 -16.60
C ARG A 70 29.78 23.77 -17.84
N ARG A 71 29.31 22.52 -17.74
CA ARG A 71 28.74 21.77 -18.86
C ARG A 71 27.29 22.15 -19.19
N GLY A 72 26.64 22.95 -18.34
CA GLY A 72 25.26 23.40 -18.57
C GLY A 72 24.31 22.23 -18.89
N GLU A 73 23.51 22.39 -19.93
CA GLU A 73 22.57 21.38 -20.44
C GLU A 73 23.20 20.19 -21.16
N GLU A 74 24.47 20.30 -21.56
CA GLU A 74 25.21 19.20 -22.21
C GLU A 74 25.71 18.18 -21.18
N CYS A 75 25.56 18.45 -19.87
CA CYS A 75 26.03 17.55 -18.83
C CYS A 75 25.28 16.20 -18.88
N PRO A 76 25.96 15.05 -19.08
CA PRO A 76 25.30 13.73 -19.08
C PRO A 76 24.75 13.31 -17.71
N TYR A 77 25.18 14.00 -16.64
CA TYR A 77 24.76 13.75 -15.27
C TYR A 77 23.55 14.60 -14.91
N ARG A 78 22.78 14.15 -13.94
CA ARG A 78 21.53 14.83 -13.57
C ARG A 78 21.80 16.08 -12.75
N HIS A 79 21.09 17.15 -13.08
CA HIS A 79 21.07 18.43 -12.37
C HIS A 79 19.84 18.50 -11.46
N GLU A 80 19.82 17.68 -10.41
CA GLU A 80 18.75 17.62 -9.42
C GLU A 80 19.32 17.43 -8.01
N LYS A 81 18.53 17.70 -6.98
CA LYS A 81 18.98 17.53 -5.60
C LYS A 81 19.22 16.02 -5.31
N PRO A 82 20.39 15.62 -4.80
CA PRO A 82 20.61 14.28 -4.25
C PRO A 82 19.60 13.96 -3.14
N THR A 83 19.40 12.66 -2.87
CA THR A 83 18.70 12.23 -1.66
C THR A 83 19.42 12.76 -0.42
N ASP A 84 18.67 13.22 0.57
CA ASP A 84 19.23 13.72 1.82
C ASP A 84 19.94 12.59 2.58
N PRO A 85 21.13 12.84 3.17
CA PRO A 85 21.91 11.81 3.87
C PRO A 85 21.22 11.29 5.14
N ASP A 86 20.28 12.07 5.70
CA ASP A 86 19.50 11.68 6.88
C ASP A 86 18.36 10.69 6.55
N ASP A 87 18.08 10.43 5.26
CA ASP A 87 17.14 9.38 4.88
C ASP A 87 17.77 8.01 5.16
N PRO A 88 17.17 7.14 6.00
CA PRO A 88 17.67 5.78 6.23
C PRO A 88 17.77 4.95 4.94
N LEU A 89 17.17 5.40 3.83
CA LEU A 89 17.30 4.78 2.51
C LEU A 89 18.55 5.20 1.73
N ALA A 90 19.26 6.25 2.16
CA ALA A 90 20.41 6.80 1.45
C ALA A 90 21.66 5.93 1.61
N ASP A 91 21.87 5.36 2.81
CA ASP A 91 22.95 4.41 3.05
C ASP A 91 22.56 3.01 2.57
N GLN A 92 23.18 2.57 1.47
CA GLN A 92 22.93 1.27 0.86
C GLN A 92 24.27 0.64 0.50
N ASN A 93 24.81 -0.15 1.41
CA ASN A 93 25.98 -0.97 1.18
C ASN A 93 25.64 -2.15 0.24
N ILE A 94 26.54 -2.42 -0.72
CA ILE A 94 26.37 -3.49 -1.71
C ILE A 94 26.41 -4.86 -1.03
N LYS A 95 27.30 -5.05 -0.04
CA LYS A 95 27.43 -6.32 0.70
C LYS A 95 26.15 -6.63 1.48
N ASP A 96 25.64 -5.65 2.22
CA ASP A 96 24.43 -5.78 3.05
C ASP A 96 23.20 -6.14 2.21
N ARG A 97 23.04 -5.49 1.06
CA ARG A 97 21.98 -5.80 0.09
C ARG A 97 22.12 -7.17 -0.57
N TYR A 98 23.32 -7.72 -0.67
CA TYR A 98 23.57 -9.06 -1.23
C TYR A 98 23.29 -10.16 -0.19
N TYR A 99 23.81 -10.00 1.03
CA TYR A 99 23.63 -10.96 2.12
C TYR A 99 22.25 -10.88 2.79
N GLY A 100 21.44 -9.86 2.46
CA GLY A 100 20.10 -9.68 3.02
C GLY A 100 20.11 -9.26 4.49
N ILE A 101 21.15 -8.54 4.92
CA ILE A 101 21.32 -8.06 6.30
C ILE A 101 21.19 -6.54 6.28
N ASN A 102 20.39 -5.97 7.17
CA ASN A 102 20.25 -4.52 7.34
C ASN A 102 19.98 -3.74 6.02
N ASP A 103 19.18 -4.29 5.10
CA ASP A 103 18.78 -3.58 3.89
C ASP A 103 17.55 -2.69 4.18
N PRO A 104 17.69 -1.34 4.20
CA PRO A 104 16.58 -0.44 4.51
C PRO A 104 15.46 -0.51 3.47
N VAL A 105 15.76 -0.90 2.23
CA VAL A 105 14.76 -1.11 1.17
C VAL A 105 13.89 -2.33 1.50
N ALA A 106 14.53 -3.43 1.92
CA ALA A 106 13.84 -4.66 2.32
C ALA A 106 12.97 -4.41 3.54
N ASP A 107 13.49 -3.74 4.56
CA ASP A 107 12.73 -3.38 5.76
C ASP A 107 11.51 -2.52 5.45
N LYS A 108 11.64 -1.55 4.53
CA LYS A 108 10.50 -0.75 4.07
C LYS A 108 9.45 -1.60 3.35
N LEU A 109 9.87 -2.61 2.59
CA LEU A 109 8.97 -3.56 1.93
C LEU A 109 8.26 -4.47 2.94
N LEU A 110 8.98 -4.97 3.94
CA LEU A 110 8.44 -5.79 5.02
C LEU A 110 7.46 -4.99 5.90
N LYS A 111 7.79 -3.74 6.25
CA LYS A 111 6.88 -2.82 6.95
C LYS A 111 5.61 -2.56 6.14
N ARG A 112 5.74 -2.36 4.82
CA ARG A 112 4.57 -2.26 3.93
C ARG A 112 3.75 -3.54 3.92
N ALA A 113 4.40 -4.70 3.93
CA ALA A 113 3.73 -5.99 4.00
C ALA A 113 2.95 -6.19 5.30
N ALA A 114 3.55 -5.82 6.44
CA ALA A 114 2.90 -5.89 7.74
C ALA A 114 1.69 -4.94 7.85
N ALA A 115 1.74 -3.79 7.16
CA ALA A 115 0.62 -2.84 7.07
C ALA A 115 -0.48 -3.25 6.07
N MET A 116 -0.28 -4.33 5.30
CA MET A 116 -1.34 -4.80 4.41
C MET A 116 -2.52 -5.33 5.24
N PRO A 117 -3.77 -5.09 4.80
CA PRO A 117 -4.92 -5.61 5.51
C PRO A 117 -4.82 -7.15 5.53
N ALA A 118 -4.86 -7.69 6.74
CA ALA A 118 -4.98 -9.11 7.04
C ALA A 118 -6.21 -9.29 7.95
N LEU A 119 -6.83 -10.47 7.90
CA LEU A 119 -7.95 -10.79 8.77
C LEU A 119 -7.36 -11.36 10.08
N PRO A 120 -7.43 -10.66 11.23
CA PRO A 120 -6.97 -11.25 12.49
C PRO A 120 -7.86 -12.46 12.84
N PRO A 121 -7.32 -13.50 13.51
CA PRO A 121 -8.15 -14.62 13.96
C PRO A 121 -9.24 -14.12 14.92
N PRO A 122 -10.40 -14.81 14.98
CA PRO A 122 -11.49 -14.38 15.84
C PRO A 122 -11.09 -14.55 17.31
N GLU A 123 -11.44 -13.58 18.15
CA GLU A 123 -11.22 -13.63 19.60
C GLU A 123 -11.93 -14.85 20.21
N ASP A 124 -13.17 -15.08 19.76
CA ASP A 124 -13.98 -16.22 20.18
C ASP A 124 -13.59 -17.49 19.42
N ARG A 125 -13.10 -18.49 20.16
CA ARG A 125 -12.65 -19.77 19.59
C ARG A 125 -13.78 -20.63 19.01
N THR A 126 -15.03 -20.30 19.31
CA THR A 126 -16.23 -21.02 18.85
C THR A 126 -16.72 -20.54 17.49
N ILE A 127 -16.23 -19.39 17.01
CA ILE A 127 -16.61 -18.85 15.71
C ILE A 127 -15.92 -19.64 14.61
N THR A 128 -16.70 -20.45 13.89
CA THR A 128 -16.28 -21.15 12.67
C THR A 128 -17.05 -20.68 11.43
N THR A 129 -17.75 -19.54 11.55
CA THR A 129 -18.57 -18.97 10.49
C THR A 129 -17.81 -17.86 9.76
N LEU A 130 -17.78 -17.93 8.43
CA LEU A 130 -17.28 -16.88 7.55
C LEU A 130 -18.47 -16.16 6.89
N TYR A 131 -18.42 -14.83 6.94
CA TYR A 131 -19.29 -13.95 6.17
C TYR A 131 -18.65 -13.67 4.82
N ILE A 132 -19.42 -13.88 3.75
CA ILE A 132 -19.02 -13.61 2.37
C ILE A 132 -20.01 -12.58 1.81
N GLY A 133 -19.55 -11.37 1.55
CA GLY A 133 -20.33 -10.31 0.91
C GLY A 133 -20.01 -10.17 -0.58
N ASN A 134 -20.92 -9.52 -1.30
CA ASN A 134 -20.81 -9.23 -2.74
C ASN A 134 -20.94 -10.48 -3.64
N ILE A 135 -21.74 -11.47 -3.24
CA ILE A 135 -21.93 -12.74 -3.98
C ILE A 135 -22.67 -12.57 -5.32
N GLY A 136 -23.49 -11.53 -5.47
CA GLY A 136 -24.15 -11.23 -6.74
C GLY A 136 -25.07 -12.34 -7.24
N ILE A 137 -24.66 -13.02 -8.32
CA ILE A 137 -25.41 -14.08 -9.02
C ILE A 137 -24.85 -15.49 -8.77
N LEU A 138 -23.87 -15.62 -7.88
CA LEU A 138 -23.22 -16.91 -7.61
C LEU A 138 -24.17 -17.90 -6.97
N THR A 139 -24.06 -19.17 -7.37
CA THR A 139 -24.87 -20.24 -6.78
C THR A 139 -24.24 -20.77 -5.50
N GLU A 140 -25.03 -21.45 -4.68
CA GLU A 140 -24.54 -22.16 -3.49
C GLU A 140 -23.50 -23.22 -3.86
N GLN A 141 -23.68 -23.88 -5.01
CA GLN A 141 -22.78 -24.93 -5.46
C GLN A 141 -21.38 -24.39 -5.78
N ASP A 142 -21.28 -23.23 -6.44
CA ASP A 142 -19.99 -22.59 -6.76
C ASP A 142 -19.20 -22.23 -5.50
N LEU A 143 -19.90 -21.70 -4.48
CA LEU A 143 -19.30 -21.40 -3.19
C LEU A 143 -18.88 -22.69 -2.48
N ARG A 144 -19.75 -23.71 -2.45
CA ARG A 144 -19.44 -24.99 -1.80
C ARG A 144 -18.21 -25.65 -2.41
N ASP A 145 -18.11 -25.69 -3.74
CA ASP A 145 -16.99 -26.30 -4.45
C ASP A 145 -15.67 -25.58 -4.13
N HIS A 146 -15.66 -24.24 -4.16
CA HIS A 146 -14.46 -23.47 -3.80
C HIS A 146 -14.07 -23.60 -2.32
N PHE A 147 -15.04 -23.60 -1.40
CA PHE A 147 -14.75 -23.60 0.04
C PHE A 147 -14.49 -24.99 0.61
N TYR A 148 -14.83 -26.06 -0.12
CA TYR A 148 -14.59 -27.45 0.28
C TYR A 148 -13.09 -27.79 0.35
N GLN A 149 -12.25 -27.16 -0.47
CA GLN A 149 -10.80 -27.41 -0.49
C GLN A 149 -10.08 -27.06 0.81
N TYR A 150 -10.67 -26.19 1.65
CA TYR A 150 -10.08 -25.74 2.91
C TYR A 150 -10.54 -26.58 4.11
N GLY A 151 -11.63 -27.33 3.97
CA GLY A 151 -12.15 -28.22 5.01
C GLY A 151 -13.63 -28.54 4.88
N GLU A 152 -14.13 -29.33 5.82
CA GLU A 152 -15.52 -29.80 5.83
C GLU A 152 -16.50 -28.69 6.27
N ILE A 153 -17.50 -28.45 5.42
CA ILE A 153 -18.53 -27.43 5.62
C ILE A 153 -19.70 -28.04 6.40
N ARG A 154 -20.04 -27.44 7.56
CA ARG A 154 -21.21 -27.81 8.38
C ARG A 154 -22.52 -27.32 7.76
N SER A 155 -22.56 -26.06 7.35
CA SER A 155 -23.75 -25.46 6.72
C SER A 155 -23.37 -24.25 5.88
N LEU A 156 -24.06 -24.07 4.76
CA LEU A 156 -23.94 -22.90 3.88
C LEU A 156 -25.33 -22.28 3.75
N SER A 157 -25.45 -20.97 3.96
CA SER A 157 -26.70 -20.23 3.81
C SER A 157 -26.49 -18.95 3.01
N ILE A 158 -27.24 -18.80 1.91
CA ILE A 158 -27.24 -17.60 1.08
C ILE A 158 -28.42 -16.70 1.46
N VAL A 159 -28.14 -15.42 1.68
CA VAL A 159 -29.14 -14.38 1.91
C VAL A 159 -29.14 -13.45 0.68
N PRO A 160 -30.02 -13.70 -0.32
CA PRO A 160 -30.00 -12.97 -1.59
C PRO A 160 -30.35 -11.49 -1.40
N LYS A 161 -31.20 -11.16 -0.41
CA LYS A 161 -31.59 -9.77 -0.10
C LYS A 161 -30.41 -8.87 0.24
N GLN A 162 -29.39 -9.42 0.89
CA GLN A 162 -28.20 -8.67 1.32
C GLN A 162 -26.97 -8.98 0.46
N GLN A 163 -27.14 -9.82 -0.58
CA GLN A 163 -26.04 -10.35 -1.39
C GLN A 163 -24.88 -10.84 -0.51
N CYS A 164 -25.22 -11.62 0.52
CA CYS A 164 -24.27 -12.22 1.43
C CYS A 164 -24.52 -13.71 1.63
N ALA A 165 -23.47 -14.44 2.00
CA ALA A 165 -23.53 -15.85 2.34
C ALA A 165 -22.78 -16.09 3.66
N PHE A 166 -23.24 -17.09 4.40
CA PHE A 166 -22.62 -17.57 5.64
C PHE A 166 -22.18 -19.02 5.44
N VAL A 167 -20.87 -19.25 5.59
CA VAL A 167 -20.28 -20.59 5.52
C VAL A 167 -19.79 -20.96 6.91
N GLN A 168 -20.31 -22.05 7.47
CA GLN A 168 -19.86 -22.57 8.76
C GLN A 168 -19.02 -23.83 8.55
N TYR A 169 -17.82 -23.85 9.12
CA TYR A 169 -16.95 -25.03 9.12
C TYR A 169 -17.15 -25.91 10.35
N THR A 170 -16.80 -27.19 10.23
CA THR A 170 -16.76 -28.12 11.38
C THR A 170 -15.57 -27.85 12.29
N THR A 171 -14.42 -27.46 11.72
CA THR A 171 -13.19 -27.17 12.46
C THR A 171 -12.79 -25.69 12.37
N ARG A 172 -12.19 -25.17 13.45
CA ARG A 172 -11.66 -23.79 13.48
C ARG A 172 -10.47 -23.62 12.55
N ALA A 173 -9.56 -24.59 12.51
CA ALA A 173 -8.37 -24.54 11.66
C ALA A 173 -8.73 -24.42 10.17
N ALA A 174 -9.79 -25.10 9.71
CA ALA A 174 -10.30 -24.95 8.35
C ALA A 174 -10.85 -23.54 8.10
N ALA A 175 -11.60 -22.97 9.06
CA ALA A 175 -12.12 -21.62 8.93
C ALA A 175 -11.01 -20.56 8.86
N GLU A 176 -9.96 -20.69 9.68
CA GLU A 176 -8.79 -19.79 9.67
C GLU A 176 -8.01 -19.90 8.36
N THR A 177 -7.72 -21.13 7.92
CA THR A 177 -7.03 -21.38 6.65
C THR A 177 -7.83 -20.83 5.46
N ALA A 178 -9.15 -21.06 5.46
CA ALA A 178 -10.05 -20.52 4.44
C ALA A 178 -10.04 -18.98 4.46
N ALA A 179 -10.17 -18.35 5.63
CA ALA A 179 -10.15 -16.90 5.76
C ALA A 179 -8.84 -16.29 5.23
N GLU A 180 -7.68 -16.83 5.61
CA GLU A 180 -6.36 -16.35 5.18
C GLU A 180 -6.15 -16.48 3.65
N LYS A 181 -6.58 -17.62 3.08
CA LYS A 181 -6.44 -17.90 1.65
C LYS A 181 -7.40 -17.10 0.78
N THR A 182 -8.59 -16.78 1.28
CA THR A 182 -9.63 -16.14 0.47
C THR A 182 -9.71 -14.62 0.67
N PHE A 183 -9.24 -14.09 1.81
CA PHE A 183 -9.29 -12.67 2.12
C PHE A 183 -8.58 -11.80 1.08
N ASN A 184 -9.32 -10.85 0.48
CA ASN A 184 -8.85 -9.94 -0.57
C ASN A 184 -8.31 -10.62 -1.86
N LYS A 185 -8.53 -11.93 -2.01
CA LYS A 185 -8.04 -12.74 -3.14
C LYS A 185 -9.17 -13.37 -3.94
N LEU A 186 -10.27 -13.75 -3.28
CA LEU A 186 -11.32 -14.51 -3.92
C LEU A 186 -12.08 -13.68 -4.96
N ILE A 187 -11.97 -14.09 -6.23
CA ILE A 187 -12.72 -13.56 -7.36
C ILE A 187 -13.48 -14.74 -7.97
N LEU A 188 -14.81 -14.71 -7.85
CA LEU A 188 -15.71 -15.72 -8.43
C LEU A 188 -16.71 -15.02 -9.34
N GLY A 189 -16.99 -15.60 -10.52
CA GLY A 189 -17.92 -15.01 -11.50
C GLY A 189 -17.53 -13.59 -11.94
N GLY A 190 -16.22 -13.29 -11.97
CA GLY A 190 -15.71 -11.96 -12.32
C GLY A 190 -15.90 -10.89 -11.24
N ARG A 191 -16.37 -11.25 -10.04
CA ARG A 191 -16.59 -10.32 -8.92
C ARG A 191 -15.69 -10.66 -7.75
N ARG A 192 -15.10 -9.63 -7.14
CA ARG A 192 -14.32 -9.76 -5.91
C ARG A 192 -15.27 -9.93 -4.72
N LEU A 193 -15.13 -11.03 -4.01
CA LEU A 193 -15.88 -11.30 -2.80
C LEU A 193 -15.21 -10.65 -1.58
N THR A 194 -16.03 -10.17 -0.65
CA THR A 194 -15.55 -9.58 0.61
C THR A 194 -15.73 -10.59 1.73
N ILE A 195 -14.68 -10.85 2.51
CA ILE A 195 -14.70 -11.92 3.51
C ILE A 195 -14.41 -11.34 4.87
N LYS A 196 -15.23 -11.72 5.84
CA LYS A 196 -15.13 -11.28 7.25
C LYS A 196 -15.46 -12.45 8.16
N TRP A 197 -15.04 -12.38 9.42
CA TRP A 197 -15.52 -13.31 10.44
C TRP A 197 -17.01 -13.08 10.70
N GLY A 198 -17.79 -14.15 10.61
CA GLY A 198 -19.21 -14.14 10.90
C GLY A 198 -19.43 -14.14 12.41
N ARG A 199 -20.22 -13.20 12.91
CA ARG A 199 -20.73 -13.27 14.29
C ARG A 199 -21.85 -14.29 14.32
N SER A 200 -21.74 -15.31 15.15
CA SER A 200 -22.77 -16.34 15.27
C SER A 200 -24.09 -15.71 15.68
N GLN A 201 -25.15 -15.93 14.89
CA GLN A 201 -26.54 -15.64 15.27
C GLN A 201 -27.10 -16.69 16.25
N GLY A 202 -26.23 -17.40 16.97
CA GLY A 202 -26.60 -18.47 17.90
C GLY A 202 -26.80 -17.91 19.30
N ARG A 203 -28.07 -17.70 19.68
CA ARG A 203 -28.58 -17.16 20.96
C ARG A 203 -28.28 -15.68 21.23
N ILE A 204 -29.04 -14.80 20.58
CA ILE A 204 -29.46 -13.55 21.21
C ILE A 204 -30.99 -13.58 21.29
N GLY A 205 -31.49 -14.46 22.16
CA GLY A 205 -32.71 -14.17 22.90
C GLY A 205 -32.25 -13.50 24.20
N THR A 206 -32.80 -12.33 24.51
CA THR A 206 -32.51 -11.44 25.65
C THR A 206 -31.26 -10.56 25.50
N GLY A 207 -31.48 -9.25 25.71
CA GLY A 207 -30.61 -8.16 25.29
C GLY A 207 -29.26 -8.11 25.98
N ILE A 208 -28.24 -7.79 25.19
CA ILE A 208 -26.96 -7.30 25.70
C ILE A 208 -27.09 -5.78 25.81
N VAL A 209 -27.32 -5.34 27.04
CA VAL A 209 -27.08 -3.96 27.46
C VAL A 209 -25.57 -3.74 27.41
N ASN A 210 -25.14 -2.66 26.75
CA ASN A 210 -23.75 -2.19 26.79
C ASN A 210 -23.32 -2.04 28.26
N PRO A 211 -22.18 -2.59 28.71
CA PRO A 211 -21.71 -2.42 30.09
C PRO A 211 -21.14 -1.01 30.37
N ASN A 212 -21.45 -0.01 29.53
CA ASN A 212 -20.87 1.33 29.59
C ASN A 212 -21.93 2.44 29.48
N ALA A 213 -23.09 2.22 30.09
CA ALA A 213 -24.00 3.31 30.44
C ALA A 213 -23.63 3.79 31.84
N GLU A 214 -22.88 4.89 31.92
CA GLU A 214 -22.60 5.59 33.17
C GLU A 214 -23.93 5.96 33.86
N VAL A 215 -24.18 5.35 35.00
CA VAL A 215 -25.29 5.69 35.89
C VAL A 215 -24.87 6.94 36.66
N TYR A 216 -25.31 8.11 36.22
CA TYR A 216 -25.15 9.34 36.98
C TYR A 216 -26.11 9.34 38.18
N GLU A 217 -25.63 9.83 39.33
CA GLU A 217 -26.50 10.04 40.49
C GLU A 217 -27.57 11.10 40.17
N PRO A 218 -28.84 10.86 40.52
CA PRO A 218 -29.90 11.82 40.31
C PRO A 218 -29.73 13.04 41.23
N VAL A 219 -29.84 14.23 40.64
CA VAL A 219 -29.70 15.52 41.32
C VAL A 219 -30.74 15.63 42.46
N PRO A 220 -30.32 15.88 43.71
CA PRO A 220 -31.25 16.03 44.83
C PRO A 220 -32.25 17.16 44.60
N GLY A 221 -33.56 16.84 44.63
CA GLY A 221 -34.65 17.84 44.62
C GLY A 221 -35.80 17.58 43.64
N LEU A 222 -35.74 16.55 42.80
CA LEU A 222 -36.84 16.18 41.89
C LEU A 222 -37.52 14.88 42.40
N PRO A 223 -38.86 14.80 42.52
CA PRO A 223 -39.52 13.55 42.90
C PRO A 223 -39.24 12.47 41.84
N GLY A 224 -38.74 11.32 42.30
CA GLY A 224 -38.32 10.20 41.44
C GLY A 224 -39.44 9.66 40.56
N ALA A 225 -39.05 9.06 39.43
CA ALA A 225 -39.99 8.46 38.47
C ALA A 225 -40.88 7.42 39.16
N LEU A 226 -42.18 7.53 38.93
CA LEU A 226 -43.22 6.62 39.44
C LEU A 226 -42.94 5.17 39.01
N PRO A 227 -43.14 4.18 39.91
CA PRO A 227 -43.04 2.77 39.55
C PRO A 227 -44.12 2.38 38.54
N GLU A 228 -43.74 1.51 37.61
CA GLU A 228 -44.58 1.00 36.54
C GLU A 228 -45.74 0.16 37.10
N LEU A 229 -46.93 0.74 37.10
CA LEU A 229 -48.17 0.08 37.51
C LEU A 229 -48.62 -0.85 36.38
N SER A 230 -48.31 -2.13 36.54
CA SER A 230 -48.72 -3.25 35.69
C SER A 230 -50.20 -3.64 35.80
N ASN A 231 -51.09 -2.74 36.25
CA ASN A 231 -52.49 -3.07 36.50
C ASN A 231 -53.43 -2.11 35.77
N ASN A 232 -54.17 -2.67 34.80
CA ASN A 232 -55.24 -2.05 34.03
C ASN A 232 -56.33 -1.43 34.93
N PHE A 233 -56.24 -0.11 35.17
CA PHE A 233 -57.17 0.62 36.05
C PHE A 233 -58.30 1.36 35.30
N PHE A 234 -58.24 1.48 33.98
CA PHE A 234 -59.37 1.97 33.17
C PHE A 234 -59.93 0.81 32.36
N ASN A 235 -61.03 0.26 32.85
CA ASN A 235 -61.74 -0.88 32.27
C ASN A 235 -62.28 -0.54 30.85
N LEU A 236 -61.44 -0.65 29.82
CA LEU A 236 -61.80 -0.37 28.42
C LEU A 236 -61.50 -1.59 27.55
N GLU A 237 -62.55 -2.12 26.93
CA GLU A 237 -62.48 -3.16 25.90
C GLU A 237 -61.71 -2.67 24.66
N PRO A 238 -61.06 -3.58 23.91
CA PRO A 238 -60.19 -3.22 22.81
C PRO A 238 -61.00 -2.98 21.53
N GLY A 239 -60.85 -1.78 20.95
CA GLY A 239 -61.18 -1.52 19.55
C GLY A 239 -62.24 -0.46 19.33
N HIS A 240 -61.86 0.82 19.41
CA HIS A 240 -62.40 1.88 18.56
C HIS A 240 -61.61 3.17 18.81
N ILE A 241 -60.88 3.69 17.82
CA ILE A 241 -60.39 5.07 17.85
C ILE A 241 -60.87 5.74 16.55
N PRO A 242 -61.80 6.71 16.62
CA PRO A 242 -62.09 7.56 15.47
C PRO A 242 -61.04 8.67 15.41
N LEU A 243 -60.33 8.79 14.28
CA LEU A 243 -59.46 9.93 14.00
C LEU A 243 -60.29 11.21 13.79
N PRO A 244 -59.89 12.37 14.36
CA PRO A 244 -60.39 13.66 13.94
C PRO A 244 -59.77 14.09 12.60
N ASN A 245 -60.64 14.55 11.71
CA ASN A 245 -60.39 15.03 10.35
C ASN A 245 -59.54 16.31 10.33
N MET A 246 -58.41 16.31 9.61
CA MET A 246 -57.53 17.48 9.42
C MET A 246 -57.55 17.89 7.94
N PRO A 247 -57.72 19.18 7.59
CA PRO A 247 -57.89 19.63 6.20
C PRO A 247 -56.56 19.58 5.40
N PRO A 248 -56.62 19.41 4.06
CA PRO A 248 -55.44 19.30 3.22
C PRO A 248 -54.73 20.66 3.03
N PRO A 249 -53.39 20.68 2.88
CA PRO A 249 -52.66 21.90 2.55
C PRO A 249 -52.88 22.29 1.07
N PRO A 250 -52.94 23.59 0.74
CA PRO A 250 -53.13 24.04 -0.63
C PRO A 250 -51.89 23.78 -1.48
N SER A 251 -52.15 23.41 -2.74
CA SER A 251 -51.17 23.11 -3.77
C SER A 251 -50.47 24.36 -4.31
N LEU A 252 -49.20 24.17 -4.69
CA LEU A 252 -48.49 24.85 -5.78
C LEU A 252 -48.28 26.38 -5.71
N LEU A 253 -47.04 26.77 -5.37
CA LEU A 253 -46.37 27.83 -6.13
C LEU A 253 -44.86 27.54 -6.22
N VAL A 254 -44.43 27.08 -7.39
CA VAL A 254 -43.03 26.90 -7.77
C VAL A 254 -42.46 28.25 -8.19
N PRO A 255 -41.37 28.76 -7.60
CA PRO A 255 -40.65 29.92 -8.14
C PRO A 255 -39.89 29.52 -9.42
N PRO A 256 -39.81 30.40 -10.44
CA PRO A 256 -39.15 30.06 -11.69
C PRO A 256 -37.64 29.84 -11.49
N MET A 257 -37.17 28.67 -11.90
CA MET A 257 -35.76 28.31 -12.03
C MET A 257 -35.10 29.21 -13.08
N PHE A 258 -34.12 30.01 -12.65
CA PHE A 258 -33.15 30.63 -13.58
C PHE A 258 -32.21 29.53 -14.11
N PRO A 259 -31.96 29.47 -15.43
CA PRO A 259 -30.98 28.52 -15.98
C PRO A 259 -29.54 28.92 -15.57
N PRO A 260 -28.64 27.96 -15.34
CA PRO A 260 -27.24 28.25 -15.03
C PRO A 260 -26.52 28.86 -16.24
N PRO A 261 -25.52 29.75 -16.03
CA PRO A 261 -24.78 30.40 -17.10
C PRO A 261 -23.92 29.42 -17.92
N PRO A 262 -23.68 29.69 -19.21
CA PRO A 262 -22.88 28.82 -20.07
C PRO A 262 -21.39 28.83 -19.68
N MET A 263 -20.79 27.65 -19.66
CA MET A 263 -19.34 27.48 -19.47
C MET A 263 -18.56 28.02 -20.67
N PRO A 264 -17.34 28.57 -20.47
CA PRO A 264 -16.50 29.08 -21.55
C PRO A 264 -16.01 27.94 -22.47
N PRO A 265 -15.78 28.21 -23.76
CA PRO A 265 -15.39 27.18 -24.72
C PRO A 265 -13.97 26.69 -24.42
N PHE A 266 -13.87 25.38 -24.22
CA PHE A 266 -12.62 24.63 -24.27
C PHE A 266 -11.96 24.83 -25.64
N PHE A 267 -10.87 25.60 -25.69
CA PHE A 267 -9.95 25.57 -26.82
C PHE A 267 -9.11 24.28 -26.75
N PHE A 268 -9.71 23.17 -27.19
CA PHE A 268 -8.96 21.97 -27.56
C PHE A 268 -8.34 22.20 -28.93
N ASN A 269 -7.17 22.83 -28.97
CA ASN A 269 -6.34 22.87 -30.17
C ASN A 269 -5.31 21.73 -30.07
N PRO A 270 -5.37 20.68 -30.91
CA PRO A 270 -4.35 19.64 -30.91
C PRO A 270 -3.02 20.22 -31.41
N PRO A 271 -1.87 19.85 -30.83
CA PRO A 271 -0.58 20.31 -31.34
C PRO A 271 -0.31 19.65 -32.69
N GLN A 272 -0.45 20.41 -33.78
CA GLN A 272 0.10 20.03 -35.07
C GLN A 272 1.63 20.08 -35.00
N LEU A 273 2.25 18.91 -35.12
CA LEU A 273 3.68 18.77 -35.39
C LEU A 273 3.97 19.35 -36.80
N PRO A 274 4.99 20.20 -36.98
CA PRO A 274 5.39 20.64 -38.31
C PRO A 274 6.06 19.49 -39.08
N ALA A 275 5.67 19.36 -40.35
CA ALA A 275 6.23 18.39 -41.29
C ALA A 275 7.69 18.73 -41.63
N PHE A 276 8.57 17.73 -41.52
CA PHE A 276 9.91 17.78 -42.06
C PHE A 276 9.87 17.71 -43.59
N SER A 277 10.52 18.64 -44.27
CA SER A 277 10.96 18.47 -45.66
C SER A 277 12.39 19.03 -45.78
N PRO A 278 13.33 18.29 -46.40
CA PRO A 278 14.74 18.65 -46.41
C PRO A 278 15.07 19.43 -47.68
N ALA A 279 15.51 20.68 -47.56
CA ALA A 279 16.33 21.37 -48.56
C ALA A 279 16.90 22.67 -47.99
N ASP A 280 18.04 23.07 -48.56
CA ASP A 280 18.70 24.36 -48.46
C ASP A 280 19.62 24.60 -47.25
N MET A 281 20.79 23.94 -47.35
CA MET A 281 22.07 24.61 -47.14
C MET A 281 22.11 25.96 -47.88
N ALA A 282 22.36 27.06 -47.18
CA ALA A 282 23.36 28.06 -47.57
C ALA A 282 23.49 29.17 -46.52
N ALA A 283 24.70 29.26 -45.97
CA ALA A 283 25.41 30.47 -45.56
C ALA A 283 24.60 31.65 -44.98
N ARG A 284 24.82 31.96 -43.69
CA ARG A 284 24.97 33.36 -43.27
C ARG A 284 25.93 33.52 -42.09
N THR A 285 26.83 34.45 -42.30
CA THR A 285 28.06 34.76 -41.58
C THR A 285 27.82 35.87 -40.54
N ILE A 286 28.32 35.64 -39.32
CA ILE A 286 28.94 36.53 -38.32
C ILE A 286 28.33 37.94 -38.07
N GLN A 287 28.01 38.24 -36.80
CA GLN A 287 28.60 39.35 -36.00
C GLN A 287 28.47 39.09 -34.47
N PRO A 288 29.50 39.36 -33.65
CA PRO A 288 29.42 39.29 -32.18
C PRO A 288 29.16 40.68 -31.55
N VAL A 289 28.29 40.73 -30.54
CA VAL A 289 28.09 41.92 -29.70
C VAL A 289 28.93 41.79 -28.43
N THR A 290 29.90 42.68 -28.28
CA THR A 290 30.71 42.89 -27.09
C THR A 290 29.88 43.55 -25.99
N THR A 291 29.83 42.95 -24.80
CA THR A 291 29.30 43.62 -23.59
C THR A 291 30.44 43.81 -22.60
N THR A 292 30.64 45.07 -22.23
CA THR A 292 31.66 45.56 -21.31
C THR A 292 31.39 45.14 -19.87
N VAL A 293 32.47 44.72 -19.21
CA VAL A 293 32.61 44.45 -17.77
C VAL A 293 32.36 45.69 -16.91
N ALA A 294 31.66 45.51 -15.78
CA ALA A 294 31.78 46.37 -14.62
C ALA A 294 31.87 45.49 -13.36
N SER A 295 33.03 45.59 -12.70
CA SER A 295 33.39 44.91 -11.46
C SER A 295 32.88 45.72 -10.27
N VAL A 296 32.24 45.07 -9.30
CA VAL A 296 32.04 45.62 -7.96
C VAL A 296 32.45 44.54 -6.96
N ASN A 297 33.51 44.85 -6.21
CA ASN A 297 34.05 44.08 -5.10
C ASN A 297 33.44 44.60 -3.79
N GLU A 298 32.97 43.73 -2.89
CA GLU A 298 33.05 43.88 -1.43
C GLU A 298 32.58 42.59 -0.68
N PRO A 299 32.85 42.39 0.63
CA PRO A 299 33.97 41.56 1.10
C PRO A 299 33.56 40.25 1.80
N ALA A 300 34.59 39.49 2.17
CA ALA A 300 34.57 38.15 2.75
C ALA A 300 33.79 38.02 4.08
N ALA A 301 32.94 36.99 4.15
CA ALA A 301 32.47 36.41 5.40
C ALA A 301 32.67 34.88 5.37
N SER A 302 33.47 34.41 6.32
CA SER A 302 33.68 33.00 6.66
C SER A 302 32.37 32.34 7.05
N SER A 303 31.93 31.33 6.29
CA SER A 303 30.94 30.36 6.75
C SER A 303 31.33 28.98 6.26
N THR A 304 31.72 28.12 7.19
CA THR A 304 31.88 26.68 7.01
C THR A 304 30.58 26.08 6.47
N LYS A 305 30.54 25.76 5.16
CA LYS A 305 29.42 25.05 4.55
C LYS A 305 29.40 23.60 5.06
N PRO A 306 28.23 23.01 5.35
CA PRO A 306 28.13 21.59 5.66
C PRO A 306 28.58 20.79 4.43
N THR A 307 29.61 19.97 4.61
CA THR A 307 30.14 19.10 3.57
C THR A 307 29.06 18.09 3.19
N VAL A 308 28.44 18.27 2.02
CA VAL A 308 27.50 17.31 1.44
C VAL A 308 28.26 16.01 1.18
N HIS A 309 27.98 14.99 1.99
CA HIS A 309 28.61 13.68 1.90
C HIS A 309 28.17 12.96 0.63
N TYR A 310 29.14 12.52 -0.18
CA TYR A 310 28.89 11.89 -1.47
C TYR A 310 29.27 10.40 -1.41
N PRO A 311 28.34 9.46 -1.64
CA PRO A 311 28.61 8.02 -1.54
C PRO A 311 29.67 7.45 -2.50
N SER A 312 30.11 8.21 -3.52
CA SER A 312 31.25 7.81 -4.37
C SER A 312 32.60 8.30 -3.88
N GLN A 313 32.63 9.08 -2.79
CA GLN A 313 33.84 9.56 -2.14
C GLN A 313 34.17 8.74 -0.88
N ASP A 314 33.33 7.75 -0.54
CA ASP A 314 33.54 6.85 0.57
C ASP A 314 34.40 5.64 0.14
N PRO A 315 35.67 5.54 0.59
CA PRO A 315 36.54 4.42 0.27
C PRO A 315 36.01 3.08 0.80
N SER A 316 35.20 3.10 1.86
CA SER A 316 34.54 1.92 2.42
C SER A 316 33.52 1.31 1.46
N ARG A 317 33.01 2.10 0.50
CA ARG A 317 32.05 1.66 -0.52
C ARG A 317 32.69 1.15 -1.82
N LEU A 318 33.98 1.44 -2.02
CA LEU A 318 34.75 1.02 -3.20
C LEU A 318 35.52 -0.29 -3.00
N GLY A 319 35.47 -0.89 -1.80
CA GLY A 319 36.25 -2.10 -1.52
C GLY A 319 37.77 -1.88 -1.54
N ALA A 320 38.23 -0.63 -1.49
CA ALA A 320 39.64 -0.32 -1.33
C ALA A 320 40.00 -0.49 0.14
N THR A 321 40.68 -1.57 0.48
CA THR A 321 41.35 -1.72 1.77
C THR A 321 42.31 -0.54 1.93
N GLN A 322 42.10 0.23 2.98
CA GLN A 322 43.01 1.29 3.38
C GLN A 322 44.31 0.60 3.82
N LEU A 323 45.32 0.62 2.94
CA LEU A 323 46.67 0.25 3.33
C LEU A 323 47.09 1.25 4.42
N HIS A 324 47.02 0.80 5.67
CA HIS A 324 47.66 1.47 6.78
C HIS A 324 49.16 1.50 6.49
N ALA A 325 49.65 2.68 6.11
CA ALA A 325 51.05 3.02 6.22
C ALA A 325 51.32 3.29 7.70
N ASP A 326 51.50 2.23 8.47
CA ASP A 326 52.11 2.34 9.78
C ASP A 326 53.61 2.58 9.57
N CYS A 327 54.00 3.82 9.86
CA CYS A 327 55.36 4.22 10.12
C CYS A 327 55.75 3.70 11.50
N GLN A 328 56.63 2.72 11.54
CA GLN A 328 57.69 2.53 12.55
C GLN A 328 58.82 1.70 11.95
#